data_AF-A6RF92-F1
#
_entry.id   AF-A6RF92-F1
#
_cell.length_a   1.000
_cell.length_b   1.000
_cell.length_c   1.000
_cell.angle_alpha   90.00
_cell.angle_beta   90.00
_cell.angle_gamma   90.00
#
_symmetry.space_group_name_H-M   'P 1'
#
loop_
_entity.id
_entity.type
_entity.pdbx_description
1 polymer ?
#
loop_
_entity_poly.entity_id
_entity_poly.type
_entity_poly.pdbx_seq_one_letter_code
_entity_poly.pdbx_strand_id
1 'polypeptide(L)'
;MSAENSSSKASLFLDSPRKWNLWNNMILGLATELQVLDLISEESLNRMSEIPEPVSPEFPIEYTMEARVKWEMENSRHNNDRNIYKEKLAGVSKIRTADRQYEVWKKYQNLQKVSKQNLDQ
;
A
#
# COMPACT_ATOMS: atom_id res chain seq x y z
N MET A 1 32.71 -30.10 6.56
CA MET A 1 31.89 -29.55 7.66
C MET A 1 31.43 -28.18 7.23
N SER A 2 30.11 -28.02 7.14
CA SER A 2 29.41 -26.83 6.70
C SER A 2 29.49 -25.74 7.77
N ALA A 3 29.75 -24.49 7.37
CA ALA A 3 29.38 -23.32 8.16
C ALA A 3 29.00 -22.19 7.19
N GLU A 4 27.68 -22.12 6.98
CA GLU A 4 26.92 -20.88 6.93
C GLU A 4 27.23 -19.93 5.78
N ASN A 5 26.60 -20.29 4.66
CA ASN A 5 26.02 -19.36 3.71
C ASN A 5 25.30 -18.23 4.48
N SER A 6 26.02 -17.13 4.72
CA SER A 6 25.45 -15.89 5.23
C SER A 6 24.49 -15.38 4.17
N SER A 7 23.25 -15.87 4.24
CA SER A 7 22.12 -15.27 3.57
C SER A 7 21.99 -13.88 4.16
N SER A 8 22.68 -12.93 3.54
CA SER A 8 22.43 -11.51 3.65
C SER A 8 21.01 -11.29 3.15
N LYS A 9 20.04 -11.60 4.01
CA LYS A 9 18.80 -10.83 4.10
C LYS A 9 19.27 -9.40 4.33
N ALA A 10 19.54 -8.70 3.25
CA ALA A 10 19.72 -7.27 3.24
C ALA A 10 18.43 -6.72 3.82
N SER A 11 18.41 -6.59 5.13
CA SER A 11 17.35 -5.89 5.81
C SER A 11 17.46 -4.50 5.26
N LEU A 12 16.44 -4.08 4.51
CA LEU A 12 16.27 -2.73 3.97
C LEU A 12 16.05 -1.74 5.14
N PHE A 13 16.85 -1.84 6.19
CA PHE A 13 16.94 -0.83 7.21
C PHE A 13 17.60 0.36 6.53
N LEU A 14 16.81 1.39 6.25
CA LEU A 14 17.35 2.65 5.79
C LEU A 14 18.24 3.19 6.92
N ASP A 15 19.56 3.17 6.72
CA ASP A 15 20.54 3.37 7.81
C ASP A 15 20.59 4.81 8.36
N SER A 16 19.84 5.74 7.77
CA SER A 16 19.89 7.14 8.17
C SER A 16 18.51 7.82 8.14
N PRO A 17 18.28 8.82 9.02
CA PRO A 17 17.07 9.63 8.99
C PRO A 17 16.75 10.23 7.62
N ARG A 18 17.78 10.66 6.90
CA ARG A 18 17.65 11.25 5.56
C ARG A 18 17.10 10.24 4.55
N LYS A 19 17.57 8.98 4.61
CA LYS A 19 17.07 7.90 3.76
C LYS A 19 15.61 7.56 4.08
N TRP A 20 15.22 7.51 5.36
CA TRP A 20 13.83 7.32 5.78
C TRP A 20 12.90 8.43 5.30
N ASN A 21 13.30 9.69 5.43
CA ASN A 21 12.49 10.82 4.95
C ASN A 21 12.33 10.80 3.42
N LEU A 22 13.40 10.50 2.67
CA LEU A 22 13.34 10.38 1.22
C LEU A 22 12.36 9.26 0.81
N TRP A 23 12.47 8.11 1.46
CA TRP A 23 11.58 6.98 1.21
C TRP A 23 10.13 7.30 1.56
N ASN A 24 9.87 7.97 2.69
CA ASN A 24 8.53 8.39 3.08
C ASN A 24 7.91 9.33 2.03
N ASN A 25 8.67 10.32 1.54
CA ASN A 25 8.20 11.22 0.49
C ASN A 25 7.88 10.47 -0.81
N MET A 26 8.67 9.46 -1.17
CA MET A 26 8.40 8.61 -2.34
C MET A 26 7.10 7.82 -2.18
N ILE A 27 6.87 7.25 -0.99
CA ILE A 27 5.65 6.52 -0.66
C ILE A 27 4.41 7.43 -0.69
N LEU A 28 4.51 8.65 -0.15
CA LEU A 28 3.44 9.66 -0.22
C LEU A 28 3.18 10.14 -1.66
N GLY A 29 4.23 10.25 -2.48
CA GLY A 29 4.10 10.54 -3.91
C GLY A 29 3.30 9.45 -4.65
N LEU A 30 3.66 8.18 -4.43
CA LEU A 30 2.92 7.03 -4.98
C LEU A 30 1.47 6.98 -4.50
N ALA A 31 1.22 7.31 -3.22
CA ALA A 31 -0.13 7.40 -2.66
C ALA A 31 -0.98 8.44 -3.38
N THR A 32 -0.37 9.57 -3.76
CA THR A 32 -1.01 10.66 -4.49
C THR A 32 -1.32 10.24 -5.93
N GLU A 33 -0.36 9.63 -6.63
CA GLU A 33 -0.54 9.13 -8.01
C GLU A 33 -1.66 8.08 -8.08
N LEU A 34 -1.73 7.19 -7.09
CA LEU A 34 -2.77 6.16 -7.00
C LEU A 34 -4.12 6.70 -6.48
N GLN A 35 -4.19 7.98 -6.09
CA GLN A 35 -5.37 8.64 -5.50
C GLN A 35 -5.88 7.91 -4.25
N VAL A 36 -4.96 7.42 -3.43
CA VAL A 36 -5.26 6.67 -2.19
C VAL A 36 -4.78 7.39 -0.93
N LEU A 37 -4.23 8.60 -1.08
CA LEU A 37 -3.68 9.40 0.02
C LEU A 37 -4.69 9.58 1.18
N ASP A 38 -5.97 9.82 0.85
CA ASP A 38 -7.07 10.01 1.81
C ASP A 38 -7.45 8.73 2.59
N LEU A 39 -6.94 7.57 2.15
CA LEU A 39 -7.17 6.26 2.76
C LEU A 39 -6.05 5.84 3.71
N ILE A 40 -5.00 6.67 3.83
CA ILE A 40 -3.73 6.34 4.50
C ILE A 40 -3.50 7.20 5.75
N SER A 41 -4.31 8.24 5.99
CA SER A 41 -4.12 9.12 7.16
C SER A 41 -4.24 8.37 8.49
N GLU A 42 -3.47 8.80 9.51
CA GLU A 42 -3.47 8.20 10.86
C GLU A 42 -4.86 8.12 11.51
N GLU A 43 -5.77 9.05 11.19
CA GLU A 43 -7.15 9.05 11.68
C GLU A 43 -8.05 8.02 10.99
N SER A 44 -7.66 7.52 9.82
CA SER A 44 -8.51 6.78 8.90
C SER A 44 -8.22 5.28 8.87
N LEU A 45 -8.04 4.69 10.06
CA LEU A 45 -7.65 3.30 10.28
C LEU A 45 -8.72 2.25 9.86
N ASN A 46 -9.41 2.40 8.72
CA ASN A 46 -10.12 1.31 8.01
C ASN A 46 -10.84 1.76 6.72
N ARG A 47 -10.30 2.68 5.92
CA ARG A 47 -10.97 3.11 4.68
C ARG A 47 -10.78 2.20 3.46
N MET A 48 -10.12 1.05 3.58
CA MET A 48 -10.07 0.08 2.47
C MET A 48 -11.47 -0.32 1.99
N SER A 49 -12.45 -0.37 2.90
CA SER A 49 -13.87 -0.58 2.60
C SER A 49 -14.58 0.60 1.95
N GLU A 50 -13.96 1.78 1.85
CA GLU A 50 -14.49 2.94 1.13
C GLU A 50 -14.10 2.93 -0.35
N ILE A 51 -13.14 2.10 -0.77
CA ILE A 51 -12.86 1.92 -2.21
C ILE A 51 -14.04 1.17 -2.81
N PRO A 52 -14.80 1.77 -3.74
CA PRO A 52 -15.97 1.14 -4.30
C PRO A 52 -15.54 -0.09 -5.10
N GLU A 53 -16.11 -1.25 -4.76
CA GLU A 53 -15.98 -2.45 -5.56
C GLU A 53 -16.70 -2.25 -6.89
N PRO A 54 -16.08 -2.61 -8.03
CA PRO A 54 -16.76 -2.54 -9.31
C PRO A 54 -17.90 -3.55 -9.33
N VAL A 55 -19.08 -3.10 -9.76
CA VAL A 55 -20.28 -3.94 -9.87
C VAL A 55 -20.12 -4.88 -11.07
N SER A 56 -20.35 -6.18 -10.87
CA SER A 56 -20.34 -7.15 -11.97
C SER A 56 -21.58 -6.99 -12.86
N PRO A 57 -21.42 -7.07 -14.19
CA PRO A 57 -22.56 -7.00 -15.10
C PRO A 57 -23.43 -8.25 -14.98
N GLU A 58 -24.74 -8.06 -15.05
CA GLU A 58 -25.71 -9.15 -15.04
C GLU A 58 -25.69 -9.89 -16.38
N PHE A 59 -25.80 -11.23 -16.34
CA PHE A 59 -25.91 -12.01 -17.57
C PHE A 59 -27.19 -11.65 -18.33
N PRO A 60 -27.14 -11.55 -19.68
CA PRO A 60 -28.30 -11.18 -20.46
C PRO A 60 -29.38 -12.27 -20.37
N ILE A 61 -30.60 -11.86 -20.05
CA ILE A 61 -31.80 -12.73 -20.01
C ILE A 61 -32.25 -13.05 -21.44
N GLU A 62 -32.09 -12.09 -22.35
CA GLU A 62 -32.38 -12.25 -23.78
C GLU A 62 -31.18 -12.82 -24.52
N TYR A 63 -31.39 -13.91 -25.26
CA TYR A 63 -30.32 -14.61 -25.97
C TYR A 63 -30.10 -14.05 -27.39
N THR A 64 -30.20 -12.72 -27.55
CA THR A 64 -29.91 -12.04 -28.82
C THR A 64 -28.41 -11.81 -29.00
N MET A 65 -27.95 -11.70 -30.24
CA MET A 65 -26.55 -11.35 -30.56
C MET A 65 -26.16 -10.00 -29.94
N GLU A 66 -27.06 -9.01 -30.02
CA GLU A 66 -26.84 -7.67 -29.47
C GLU A 66 -26.70 -7.68 -27.94
N ALA A 67 -27.55 -8.44 -27.24
CA ALA A 67 -27.46 -8.57 -25.79
C ALA A 67 -26.14 -9.24 -25.33
N ARG A 68 -25.64 -10.20 -26.12
CA ARG A 68 -24.36 -10.87 -25.85
C ARG A 68 -23.18 -9.93 -26.08
N VAL A 69 -23.17 -9.20 -27.19
CA VAL A 69 -22.10 -8.23 -27.49
C VAL A 69 -22.07 -7.10 -26.45
N LYS A 70 -23.25 -6.60 -26.02
CA LYS A 70 -23.34 -5.62 -24.94
C LYS A 70 -22.76 -6.15 -23.63
N TRP A 71 -23.15 -7.37 -23.23
CA TRP A 71 -22.62 -8.00 -22.02
C TRP A 71 -21.11 -8.22 -22.09
N GLU A 72 -20.58 -8.66 -23.23
CA GLU A 72 -19.13 -8.85 -23.43
C GLU A 72 -18.35 -7.55 -23.25
N MET A 73 -18.87 -6.44 -23.79
CA MET A 73 -18.28 -5.11 -23.61
C MET A 73 -18.30 -4.66 -22.14
N GLU A 74 -19.44 -4.81 -21.46
CA GLU A 74 -19.58 -4.46 -20.04
C GLU A 74 -18.71 -5.34 -19.14
N ASN A 75 -18.59 -6.64 -19.45
CA ASN A 75 -17.74 -7.57 -18.73
C ASN A 75 -16.26 -7.26 -18.92
N SER A 76 -15.86 -6.85 -20.13
CA SER A 76 -14.49 -6.37 -20.39
C SER A 76 -14.16 -5.13 -19.57
N ARG A 77 -15.09 -4.14 -19.53
CA ARG A 77 -14.95 -2.94 -18.71
C ARG A 77 -14.86 -3.28 -17.21
N HIS A 78 -15.75 -4.14 -16.72
CA HIS A 78 -15.73 -4.61 -15.32
C HIS A 78 -14.40 -5.27 -14.96
N ASN A 79 -13.84 -6.12 -15.84
CA ASN A 79 -12.55 -6.76 -15.59
C ASN A 79 -11.41 -5.74 -15.47
N ASN A 80 -11.42 -4.69 -16.30
CA ASN A 80 -10.46 -3.61 -16.19
C ASN A 80 -10.61 -2.85 -14.86
N ASP A 81 -11.84 -2.46 -14.52
CA ASP A 81 -12.13 -1.74 -13.28
C ASP A 81 -11.75 -2.58 -12.04
N ARG A 82 -11.94 -3.90 -12.09
CA ARG A 82 -11.54 -4.84 -11.05
C ARG A 82 -10.02 -4.95 -10.89
N ASN A 83 -9.26 -4.86 -11.98
CA ASN A 83 -7.81 -4.85 -11.91
C ASN A 83 -7.31 -3.55 -11.25
N ILE A 84 -7.85 -2.40 -11.66
CA ILE A 84 -7.56 -1.09 -11.04
C ILE A 84 -7.89 -1.13 -9.54
N TYR A 85 -9.06 -1.67 -9.17
CA TYR A 85 -9.45 -1.85 -7.78
C TYR A 85 -8.43 -2.67 -6.96
N LYS A 86 -7.97 -3.80 -7.50
CA LYS A 86 -6.95 -4.65 -6.85
C LYS A 86 -5.61 -3.92 -6.71
N GLU A 87 -5.19 -3.16 -7.73
CA GLU A 87 -3.97 -2.37 -7.69
C GLU A 87 -4.03 -1.28 -6.61
N LYS A 88 -5.17 -0.59 -6.49
CA LYS A 88 -5.40 0.39 -5.43
C LYS A 88 -5.31 -0.26 -4.04
N LEU A 89 -5.97 -1.40 -3.82
CA LEU A 89 -5.88 -2.14 -2.55
C LEU A 89 -4.44 -2.55 -2.22
N ALA A 90 -3.71 -3.08 -3.21
CA ALA A 90 -2.32 -3.46 -3.03
C ALA A 90 -1.43 -2.24 -2.71
N GLY A 91 -1.68 -1.10 -3.36
CA GLY A 91 -1.04 0.19 -3.08
C GLY A 91 -1.26 0.61 -1.63
N VAL A 92 -2.51 0.69 -1.18
CA VAL A 92 -2.86 1.05 0.21
C VAL A 92 -2.20 0.11 1.21
N SER A 93 -2.21 -1.21 0.96
CA SER A 93 -1.60 -2.19 1.87
C SER A 93 -0.08 -2.01 1.99
N LYS A 94 0.62 -1.71 0.89
CA LYS A 94 2.06 -1.44 0.89
C LYS A 94 2.38 -0.16 1.66
N ILE A 95 1.63 0.90 1.38
CA ILE A 95 1.85 2.21 1.99
C ILE A 95 1.58 2.15 3.51
N ARG A 96 0.52 1.46 3.95
CA ARG A 96 0.22 1.27 5.37
C ARG A 96 1.30 0.47 6.10
N THR A 97 1.85 -0.56 5.45
CA THR A 97 2.98 -1.31 6.01
C THR A 97 4.19 -0.41 6.18
N ALA A 98 4.41 0.46 5.20
CA ALA A 98 5.49 1.42 5.18
C ALA A 98 5.37 2.49 6.29
N ASP A 99 4.19 3.08 6.42
CA ASP A 99 3.88 4.09 7.43
C ASP A 99 4.07 3.55 8.86
N ARG A 100 3.59 2.32 9.12
CA ARG A 100 3.81 1.63 10.41
C ARG A 100 5.30 1.44 10.71
N GLN A 101 6.12 1.12 9.72
CA GLN A 101 7.57 0.96 9.90
C GLN A 101 8.23 2.31 10.21
N TYR A 102 7.81 3.39 9.56
CA TYR A 102 8.31 4.73 9.82
C TYR A 102 8.00 5.19 11.26
N GLU A 103 6.78 4.98 11.75
CA GLU A 103 6.40 5.35 13.11
C GLU A 103 7.15 4.54 14.19
N VAL A 104 7.39 3.24 13.94
CA VAL A 104 8.23 2.42 14.83
C VAL A 104 9.67 2.95 14.86
N TRP A 105 10.24 3.28 13.71
CA TRP A 105 11.59 3.86 13.62
C TRP A 105 11.68 5.20 14.37
N LYS A 106 10.70 6.07 14.21
CA LYS A 106 10.62 7.38 14.87
C LYS A 106 10.60 7.25 16.39
N LYS A 107 9.80 6.31 16.93
CA LYS A 107 9.78 5.98 18.37
C LYS A 107 11.13 5.47 18.86
N TYR A 108 11.77 4.58 18.10
CA TYR A 108 13.10 4.05 18.44
C TYR A 108 14.17 5.15 18.49
N GLN A 109 14.17 6.08 17.53
CA GLN A 109 15.07 7.23 17.53
C GLN A 109 14.85 8.15 18.75
N ASN A 110 13.59 8.39 19.12
CA ASN A 110 13.27 9.19 20.31
C ASN A 110 13.78 8.52 21.59
N LEU A 111 13.62 7.20 21.72
CA LEU A 111 14.14 6.44 22.86
C LEU A 111 15.67 6.48 22.96
N GLN A 112 16.39 6.38 21.83
CA GLN A 112 17.85 6.50 21.81
C GLN A 112 18.33 7.90 22.22
N LYS A 113 17.59 8.96 21.87
CA LYS A 113 17.92 10.34 22.29
C LYS A 113 17.74 10.54 23.80
N VAL A 114 16.64 10.04 24.37
CA VAL A 114 16.36 10.11 25.82
C VAL A 114 17.40 9.32 26.62
N SER A 115 17.81 8.14 26.13
CA SER A 115 18.86 7.35 26.78
C SER A 115 20.22 8.05 26.84
N LYS A 116 20.58 8.86 25.83
CA LYS A 116 21.86 9.59 25.80
C LYS A 116 21.87 10.79 26.73
N GLN A 117 20.74 11.47 26.90
CA GLN A 117 20.63 12.63 27.81
C GLN A 117 20.75 12.24 29.29
N ASN A 118 20.37 11.01 29.65
CA ASN A 118 20.46 10.51 31.03
C ASN A 118 21.84 9.95 31.41
N LEU A 119 22.81 9.93 30.48
CA LEU A 119 24.18 9.47 30.73
C LEU A 119 25.17 10.64 30.92
N ASP A 120 24.74 11.87 30.61
CA ASP A 120 25.53 13.10 30.74
C ASP A 120 25.18 13.90 32.02
N GLN A 121 24.45 13.30 32.98
CA GLN A 121 24.17 13.85 34.32
C GLN A 121 24.91 13.07 35.41
#